data_AF-A0A9E0ZKZ3-F1
#
_entry.id   AF-A0A9E0ZKZ3-F1
#
_cell.length_a   1.000
_cell.length_b   1.000
_cell.length_c   1.000
_cell.angle_alpha   90.00
_cell.angle_beta   90.00
_cell.angle_gamma   90.00
#
_symmetry.space_group_name_H-M   'P 1'
#
loop_
_entity.id
_entity.type
_entity.pdbx_description
1 polymer ?
#
loop_
_entity_poly.entity_id
_entity_poly.type
_entity_poly.pdbx_seq_one_letter_code
_entity_poly.pdbx_strand_id
1 'polypeptide(L)'
;MVFSSIFFIFGFLPIFMLLYYLVPRKLQNPVLIIGSLFFYAWGEPVYVVLMLFSAVFNYFMGLDLEASVFDQKARKRSLIFAVIINLFILCFFKYNKELPLPIGISFYTFKNLSYIFDVYMGKIEAQKNIVTFGVYSTMFPHMAAGPIVRYADIEKQLVRRPVSLAKFGIGAEYFIKGLAKKVLLADNLAAVYGEINALGSSASMLTAWLGIILYTLQIYLDFSGYSDMAIGLGKMLGFDFQKNFDYPYTSLNVSEFWRRWHISLGSWFRDYIYIPLGGNRVSTGKHIRNILIVWALTGIWHGASWNFVLWGLYYGLLLLLEKFLLKDILERVPPFVCRIYTMLSVMIGWVFFSQTTFSGIGSTFGTLLGFGASAFADTAFLYYLETTFILLVISILSCSSGLQTRFKRMMKRKPKTAIVINLLLFVLATAYMVYNSYTPFLYLKF
;
A
#
# COMPACT_ATOMS: atom_id res chain seq x y z
N MET A 1 9.82 -11.83 -7.92
CA MET A 1 9.51 -11.02 -9.12
C MET A 1 8.69 -9.80 -8.71
N VAL A 2 8.48 -8.84 -9.61
CA VAL A 2 7.56 -7.70 -9.40
C VAL A 2 6.50 -7.66 -10.50
N PHE A 3 5.33 -7.09 -10.23
CA PHE A 3 4.22 -7.06 -11.21
C PHE A 3 4.52 -6.21 -12.45
N SER A 4 5.40 -5.23 -12.31
CA SER A 4 5.83 -4.31 -13.37
C SER A 4 7.13 -4.74 -14.05
N SER A 5 7.39 -6.06 -14.16
CA SER A 5 8.51 -6.56 -14.98
C SER A 5 8.02 -7.30 -16.23
N ILE A 6 8.80 -7.19 -17.30
CA ILE A 6 8.57 -7.92 -18.56
C ILE A 6 8.49 -9.41 -18.31
N PHE A 7 9.41 -9.95 -17.49
CA PHE A 7 9.43 -11.37 -17.15
C PHE A 7 8.15 -11.83 -16.43
N PHE A 8 7.61 -11.02 -15.53
CA PHE A 8 6.33 -11.33 -14.89
C PHE A 8 5.19 -11.32 -15.90
N ILE A 9 5.07 -10.27 -16.70
CA ILE A 9 3.91 -10.03 -17.57
C ILE A 9 3.85 -11.01 -18.75
N PHE A 10 4.99 -11.29 -19.39
CA PHE A 10 5.06 -12.09 -20.61
C PHE A 10 5.57 -13.52 -20.39
N GLY A 11 6.25 -13.79 -19.27
CA GLY A 11 6.75 -15.12 -18.92
C GLY A 11 5.89 -15.80 -17.86
N PHE A 12 6.02 -15.35 -16.61
CA PHE A 12 5.39 -16.01 -15.46
C PHE A 12 3.85 -15.99 -15.53
N LEU A 13 3.25 -14.83 -15.74
CA LEU A 13 1.79 -14.64 -15.62
C LEU A 13 1.00 -15.48 -16.64
N PRO A 14 1.34 -15.51 -17.95
CA PRO A 14 0.60 -16.32 -18.92
C PRO A 14 0.72 -17.82 -18.63
N ILE A 15 1.93 -18.29 -18.32
CA ILE A 15 2.18 -19.70 -17.98
C ILE A 15 1.41 -20.09 -16.71
N PHE A 16 1.50 -19.27 -15.67
CA PHE A 16 0.81 -19.52 -14.40
C PHE A 16 -0.72 -19.52 -14.59
N MET A 17 -1.28 -18.55 -15.32
CA MET A 17 -2.71 -18.50 -15.59
C MET A 17 -3.17 -19.71 -16.42
N LEU A 18 -2.41 -20.13 -17.43
CA LEU A 18 -2.72 -21.33 -18.19
C LEU A 18 -2.80 -22.55 -17.28
N LEU A 19 -1.76 -22.79 -16.46
CA LEU A 19 -1.75 -23.90 -15.50
C LEU A 19 -2.92 -23.83 -14.52
N TYR A 20 -3.18 -22.65 -13.94
CA TYR A 20 -4.25 -22.46 -12.96
C TYR A 20 -5.66 -22.74 -13.51
N TYR A 21 -5.90 -22.40 -14.77
CA TYR A 21 -7.20 -22.62 -15.43
C TYR A 21 -7.37 -24.03 -16.00
N LEU A 22 -6.28 -24.73 -16.33
CA LEU A 22 -6.32 -26.11 -16.83
C LEU A 22 -6.50 -27.16 -15.73
N VAL A 23 -6.05 -26.89 -14.51
CA VAL A 23 -6.16 -27.86 -13.41
C VAL A 23 -7.58 -27.94 -12.82
N PRO A 24 -8.02 -29.12 -12.34
CA PRO A 24 -9.27 -29.24 -11.60
C PRO A 24 -9.24 -28.38 -10.32
N ARG A 25 -10.42 -27.96 -9.85
CA ARG A 25 -10.57 -27.07 -8.67
C ARG A 25 -9.80 -27.53 -7.43
N LYS A 26 -9.70 -28.84 -7.19
CA LYS A 26 -8.98 -29.42 -6.06
C LYS A 26 -7.47 -29.10 -6.08
N LEU A 27 -6.89 -28.87 -7.26
CA LEU A 27 -5.47 -28.56 -7.45
C LEU A 27 -5.17 -27.07 -7.59
N GLN A 28 -6.19 -26.20 -7.65
CA GLN A 28 -5.99 -24.75 -7.78
C GLN A 28 -5.21 -24.15 -6.60
N ASN A 29 -5.47 -24.61 -5.36
CA ASN A 29 -4.74 -24.14 -4.18
C ASN A 29 -3.26 -24.61 -4.20
N PRO A 30 -2.95 -25.90 -4.43
CA PRO A 30 -1.57 -26.35 -4.64
C PRO A 30 -0.82 -25.59 -5.73
N VAL A 31 -1.44 -25.40 -6.91
CA VAL A 31 -0.83 -24.64 -8.02
C VAL A 31 -0.56 -23.20 -7.60
N LEU A 32 -1.49 -22.56 -6.88
CA LEU A 32 -1.30 -21.20 -6.39
C LEU A 32 -0.16 -21.08 -5.37
N ILE A 33 0.01 -22.07 -4.47
CA ILE A 33 1.17 -22.10 -3.56
C ILE A 33 2.46 -22.24 -4.36
N ILE A 34 2.56 -23.26 -5.23
CA ILE A 34 3.78 -23.53 -6.00
C ILE A 34 4.17 -22.33 -6.86
N GLY A 35 3.20 -21.76 -7.59
CA GLY A 35 3.44 -20.56 -8.39
C GLY A 35 3.83 -19.35 -7.55
N SER A 36 3.28 -19.19 -6.34
CA SER A 36 3.67 -18.12 -5.44
C SER A 36 5.09 -18.32 -4.89
N LEU A 37 5.44 -19.53 -4.46
CA LEU A 37 6.79 -19.86 -4.02
C LEU A 37 7.82 -19.57 -5.12
N PHE A 38 7.53 -19.97 -6.37
CA PHE A 38 8.38 -19.65 -7.51
C PHE A 38 8.48 -18.14 -7.76
N PHE A 39 7.37 -17.41 -7.66
CA PHE A 39 7.34 -15.96 -7.81
C PHE A 39 8.30 -15.25 -6.83
N TYR A 40 8.35 -15.68 -5.55
CA TYR A 40 9.28 -15.09 -4.58
C TYR A 40 10.71 -15.61 -4.73
N ALA A 41 10.87 -16.92 -4.98
CA ALA A 41 12.17 -17.55 -5.14
C ALA A 41 12.99 -16.95 -6.29
N TRP A 42 12.32 -16.38 -7.29
CA TRP A 42 12.97 -15.68 -8.39
C TRP A 42 13.82 -14.47 -7.96
N GLY A 43 13.42 -13.77 -6.89
CA GLY A 43 14.18 -12.65 -6.35
C GLY A 43 15.07 -13.07 -5.19
N GLU A 44 14.48 -13.77 -4.22
CA GLU A 44 15.13 -14.05 -2.93
C GLU A 44 14.83 -15.49 -2.49
N PRO A 45 15.52 -16.50 -3.03
CA PRO A 45 15.22 -17.92 -2.78
C PRO A 45 15.41 -18.31 -1.31
N VAL A 46 16.39 -17.72 -0.62
CA VAL A 46 16.68 -18.01 0.79
C VAL A 46 15.50 -17.60 1.70
N TYR A 47 14.87 -16.46 1.43
CA TYR A 47 13.79 -15.95 2.28
C TYR A 47 12.44 -16.64 2.07
N VAL A 48 12.30 -17.48 1.03
CA VAL A 48 11.15 -18.37 0.90
C VAL A 48 11.08 -19.35 2.08
N VAL A 49 12.22 -19.79 2.61
CA VAL A 49 12.26 -20.65 3.80
C VAL A 49 11.67 -19.93 5.02
N LEU A 50 12.01 -18.65 5.22
CA LEU A 50 11.45 -17.83 6.30
C LEU A 50 9.94 -17.65 6.15
N MET A 51 9.47 -17.41 4.92
CA MET A 51 8.04 -17.29 4.64
C MET A 51 7.29 -18.59 4.94
N LEU A 52 7.83 -19.74 4.53
CA LEU A 52 7.25 -21.06 4.82
C LEU A 52 7.25 -21.33 6.33
N PHE A 53 8.34 -21.03 7.02
CA PHE A 53 8.41 -21.11 8.48
C PHE A 53 7.32 -20.26 9.13
N SER A 54 7.17 -19.00 8.71
CA SER A 54 6.15 -18.10 9.24
C SER A 54 4.73 -18.61 8.97
N ALA A 55 4.46 -19.18 7.79
CA ALA A 55 3.17 -19.78 7.45
C ALA A 55 2.88 -21.00 8.33
N VAL A 56 3.82 -21.95 8.44
CA VAL A 56 3.64 -23.17 9.25
C VAL A 56 3.49 -22.82 10.73
N PHE A 57 4.32 -21.92 11.25
CA PHE A 57 4.24 -21.43 12.63
C PHE A 57 2.86 -20.85 12.94
N ASN A 58 2.37 -19.91 12.12
CA ASN A 58 1.09 -19.27 12.38
C ASN A 58 -0.11 -20.20 12.18
N TYR A 59 0.00 -21.21 11.31
CA TYR A 59 -0.99 -22.28 11.19
C TYR A 59 -1.16 -23.03 12.52
N PHE A 60 -0.04 -23.53 13.09
CA PHE A 60 -0.08 -24.27 14.36
C PHE A 60 -0.49 -23.39 15.54
N MET A 61 -0.04 -22.13 15.59
CA MET A 61 -0.49 -21.20 16.63
C MET A 61 -1.99 -20.92 16.56
N GLY A 62 -2.59 -20.90 15.36
CA GLY A 62 -4.04 -20.82 15.21
C GLY A 62 -4.75 -22.04 15.82
N LEU A 63 -4.27 -23.25 15.52
CA LEU A 63 -4.84 -24.48 16.07
C LEU A 63 -4.69 -24.57 17.59
N ASP A 64 -3.54 -24.17 18.13
CA ASP A 64 -3.28 -24.15 19.57
C ASP A 64 -4.21 -23.15 20.31
N LEU A 65 -4.45 -21.98 19.70
CA LEU A 65 -5.40 -20.99 20.21
C LEU A 65 -6.85 -21.49 20.23
N GLU A 66 -7.24 -22.28 19.22
CA GLU A 66 -8.56 -22.91 19.15
C GLU A 66 -8.69 -24.05 20.16
N ALA A 67 -7.67 -24.91 20.29
CA ALA A 67 -7.64 -26.00 21.27
C ALA A 67 -7.67 -25.47 22.72
N SER A 68 -7.07 -24.30 22.98
CA SER A 68 -7.02 -23.67 24.29
C SER A 68 -8.25 -22.80 24.62
N VAL A 69 -9.38 -22.94 23.91
CA VAL A 69 -10.57 -22.09 24.12
C VAL A 69 -11.09 -22.09 25.55
N PHE A 70 -10.97 -23.23 26.26
CA PHE A 70 -11.42 -23.39 27.64
C PHE A 70 -10.37 -23.00 28.69
N ASP A 71 -9.10 -22.82 28.32
CA ASP A 71 -8.04 -22.34 29.21
C ASP A 71 -7.55 -20.95 28.77
N GLN A 72 -8.13 -19.92 29.38
CA GLN A 72 -7.79 -18.52 29.08
C GLN A 72 -6.32 -18.16 29.35
N LYS A 73 -5.67 -18.83 30.32
CA LYS A 73 -4.25 -18.58 30.61
C LYS A 73 -3.37 -19.19 29.52
N ALA A 74 -3.63 -20.43 29.12
CA ALA A 74 -2.96 -21.05 27.98
C ALA A 74 -3.17 -20.21 26.71
N ARG A 75 -4.42 -19.89 26.38
CA ARG A 75 -4.78 -19.10 25.19
C ARG A 75 -4.06 -17.76 25.13
N LYS A 76 -3.96 -17.05 26.26
CA LYS A 76 -3.22 -15.78 26.35
C LYS A 76 -1.71 -15.97 26.17
N ARG A 77 -1.11 -17.03 26.73
CA ARG A 77 0.31 -17.35 26.53
C ARG A 77 0.61 -17.62 25.06
N SER A 78 -0.22 -18.42 24.40
CA SER A 78 -0.10 -18.74 22.97
C SER A 78 -0.22 -17.49 22.10
N LEU A 79 -1.17 -16.60 22.40
CA LEU A 79 -1.28 -15.31 21.72
C LEU A 79 0.01 -14.49 21.87
N ILE A 80 0.49 -14.31 23.11
CA ILE A 80 1.70 -13.52 23.39
C ILE A 80 2.90 -14.12 22.67
N PHE A 81 3.05 -15.44 22.71
CA PHE A 81 4.13 -16.14 22.02
C PHE A 81 4.07 -15.93 20.50
N ALA A 82 2.90 -16.08 19.89
CA ALA A 82 2.71 -15.83 18.46
C ALA A 82 3.06 -14.38 18.09
N VAL A 83 2.62 -13.41 18.90
CA VAL A 83 2.93 -11.98 18.68
C VAL A 83 4.43 -11.72 18.78
N ILE A 84 5.09 -12.25 19.82
CA ILE A 84 6.53 -12.07 20.03
C ILE A 84 7.32 -12.62 18.84
N ILE A 85 7.03 -13.84 18.37
CA ILE A 85 7.78 -14.43 17.25
C ILE A 85 7.57 -13.66 15.95
N ASN A 86 6.33 -13.29 15.62
CA ASN A 86 6.05 -12.52 14.40
C ASN A 86 6.73 -11.13 14.42
N LEU A 87 6.66 -10.43 15.56
CA LEU A 87 7.30 -9.11 15.70
C LEU A 87 8.83 -9.22 15.80
N PHE A 88 9.36 -10.26 16.43
CA PHE A 88 10.81 -10.51 16.50
C PHE A 88 11.39 -10.68 15.09
N ILE A 89 10.77 -11.51 14.24
CA ILE A 89 11.21 -11.71 12.86
C ILE A 89 11.16 -10.37 12.10
N LEU A 90 10.05 -9.63 12.21
CA LEU A 90 9.93 -8.32 11.55
C LEU A 90 11.00 -7.33 12.02
N CYS A 91 11.17 -7.17 13.33
CA CYS A 91 12.15 -6.24 13.90
C CYS A 91 13.59 -6.65 13.57
N PHE A 92 13.91 -7.95 13.60
CA PHE A 92 15.24 -8.46 13.28
C PHE A 92 15.67 -8.03 11.88
N PHE A 93 14.84 -8.29 10.86
CA PHE A 93 15.17 -7.89 9.49
C PHE A 93 15.05 -6.40 9.23
N LYS A 94 14.16 -5.71 9.96
CA LYS A 94 13.92 -4.28 9.74
C LYS A 94 15.04 -3.39 10.29
N TYR A 95 15.61 -3.75 11.42
CA TYR A 95 16.63 -2.94 12.10
C TYR A 95 18.05 -3.45 11.89
N ASN A 96 18.22 -4.64 11.33
CA ASN A 96 19.53 -5.13 10.93
C ASN A 96 19.88 -4.64 9.52
N LYS A 97 20.78 -3.65 9.44
CA LYS A 97 21.22 -3.03 8.17
C LYS A 97 22.11 -3.94 7.31
N GLU A 98 22.61 -5.05 7.86
CA GLU A 98 23.51 -5.96 7.16
C GLU A 98 22.76 -7.01 6.34
N LEU A 99 21.46 -7.18 6.58
CA LEU A 99 20.62 -8.16 5.88
C LEU A 99 19.63 -7.47 4.96
N PRO A 100 19.42 -7.98 3.73
CA PRO A 100 18.34 -7.50 2.88
C PRO A 100 16.98 -7.79 3.52
N LEU A 101 16.06 -6.84 3.40
CA LEU A 101 14.71 -6.98 3.93
C LEU A 101 13.91 -7.97 3.06
N PRO A 102 13.41 -9.08 3.60
CA PRO A 102 12.66 -10.05 2.83
C PRO A 102 11.40 -9.43 2.19
N ILE A 103 11.18 -9.70 0.91
CA ILE A 103 10.03 -9.16 0.17
C ILE A 103 8.71 -9.49 0.91
N GLY A 104 7.96 -8.45 1.23
CA GLY A 104 6.62 -8.56 1.82
C GLY A 104 6.59 -8.86 3.32
N ILE A 105 7.73 -8.89 4.03
CA ILE A 105 7.79 -9.21 5.48
C ILE A 105 6.85 -8.39 6.34
N SER A 106 6.81 -7.08 6.11
CA SER A 106 5.90 -6.18 6.82
C SER A 106 4.42 -6.53 6.58
N PHE A 107 4.07 -6.94 5.36
CA PHE A 107 2.70 -7.27 4.97
C PHE A 107 2.28 -8.65 5.45
N TYR A 108 3.09 -9.70 5.23
CA TYR A 108 2.72 -11.04 5.66
C TYR A 108 2.74 -11.18 7.20
N THR A 109 3.60 -10.45 7.92
CA THR A 109 3.55 -10.38 9.38
C THR A 109 2.21 -9.84 9.86
N PHE A 110 1.71 -8.76 9.24
CA PHE A 110 0.41 -8.17 9.62
C PHE A 110 -0.76 -9.09 9.28
N LYS A 111 -0.71 -9.80 8.15
CA LYS A 111 -1.72 -10.82 7.79
C LYS A 111 -1.74 -11.99 8.76
N ASN A 112 -0.57 -12.49 9.13
CA ASN A 112 -0.42 -13.59 10.08
C ASN A 112 -0.95 -13.18 11.45
N LEU A 113 -0.57 -11.99 11.94
CA LEU A 113 -1.11 -11.42 13.17
C LEU A 113 -2.63 -11.20 13.11
N SER A 114 -3.19 -10.72 11.99
CA SER A 114 -4.64 -10.60 11.83
C SER A 114 -5.35 -11.94 12.05
N TYR A 115 -4.84 -13.02 11.45
CA TYR A 115 -5.40 -14.36 11.63
C TYR A 115 -5.35 -14.81 13.10
N ILE A 116 -4.19 -14.67 13.74
CA ILE A 116 -3.99 -15.02 15.16
C ILE A 116 -4.94 -14.20 16.07
N PHE A 117 -5.06 -12.90 15.81
CA PHE A 117 -5.96 -12.02 16.57
C PHE A 117 -7.43 -12.38 16.35
N ASP A 118 -7.85 -12.67 15.13
CA ASP A 118 -9.24 -13.00 14.84
C ASP A 118 -9.63 -14.37 15.43
N VAL A 119 -8.74 -15.37 15.44
CA VAL A 119 -8.94 -16.64 16.16
C VAL A 119 -9.01 -16.40 17.67
N TYR A 120 -8.10 -15.59 18.23
CA TYR A 120 -8.12 -15.25 19.66
C TYR A 120 -9.39 -14.49 20.09
N MET A 121 -9.89 -13.59 19.24
CA MET A 121 -11.13 -12.86 19.49
C MET A 121 -12.39 -13.69 19.21
N GLY A 122 -12.25 -14.91 18.69
CA GLY A 122 -13.38 -15.77 18.33
C GLY A 122 -14.20 -15.26 17.14
N LYS A 123 -13.60 -14.44 16.26
CA LYS A 123 -14.26 -13.95 15.03
C LYS A 123 -14.26 -14.99 13.92
N ILE A 124 -13.28 -15.88 13.93
CA ILE A 124 -13.09 -16.99 12.98
C ILE A 124 -12.65 -18.23 13.75
N GLU A 125 -12.89 -19.40 13.15
CA GLU A 125 -12.29 -20.67 13.57
C GLU A 125 -10.87 -20.80 13.02
N ALA A 126 -10.04 -21.64 13.65
CA ALA A 126 -8.71 -21.91 13.10
C ALA A 126 -8.83 -22.77 11.84
N GLN A 127 -8.03 -22.43 10.82
CA GLN A 127 -7.98 -23.20 9.58
C GLN A 127 -7.31 -24.56 9.85
N LYS A 128 -8.01 -25.65 9.53
CA LYS A 128 -7.59 -27.05 9.76
C LYS A 128 -6.90 -27.68 8.55
N ASN A 129 -6.89 -26.99 7.42
CA ASN A 129 -6.24 -27.42 6.18
C ASN A 129 -5.02 -26.55 5.88
N ILE A 130 -3.82 -27.12 6.05
CA ILE A 130 -2.55 -26.41 5.85
C ILE A 130 -2.37 -25.87 4.42
N VAL A 131 -2.94 -26.52 3.40
CA VAL A 131 -2.87 -26.02 2.01
C VAL A 131 -3.72 -24.76 1.85
N THR A 132 -4.90 -24.73 2.46
CA THR A 132 -5.80 -23.56 2.43
C THR A 132 -5.19 -22.39 3.18
N PHE A 133 -4.59 -22.66 4.35
CA PHE A 133 -3.82 -21.65 5.09
C PHE A 133 -2.56 -21.21 4.32
N GLY A 134 -1.87 -22.14 3.67
CA GLY A 134 -0.68 -21.87 2.85
C GLY A 134 -1.00 -20.90 1.71
N VAL A 135 -2.14 -21.08 1.04
CA VAL A 135 -2.63 -20.11 0.04
C VAL A 135 -2.88 -18.74 0.66
N TYR A 136 -3.58 -18.67 1.80
CA TYR A 136 -3.80 -17.40 2.51
C TYR A 136 -2.48 -16.70 2.84
N SER A 137 -1.52 -17.42 3.39
CA SER A 137 -0.26 -16.84 3.84
C SER A 137 0.61 -16.40 2.66
N THR A 138 0.72 -17.24 1.62
CA THR A 138 1.77 -17.09 0.59
C THR A 138 1.30 -16.55 -0.77
N MET A 139 0.01 -16.39 -1.07
CA MET A 139 -0.38 -16.06 -2.45
C MET A 139 0.23 -14.75 -2.98
N PHE A 140 0.91 -14.82 -4.13
CA PHE A 140 1.63 -13.69 -4.73
C PHE A 140 0.81 -12.42 -5.00
N PRO A 141 -0.50 -12.47 -5.33
CA PRO A 141 -1.24 -11.25 -5.65
C PRO A 141 -1.25 -10.19 -4.55
N HIS A 142 -1.07 -10.53 -3.27
CA HIS A 142 -1.21 -9.55 -2.18
C HIS A 142 -0.16 -9.68 -1.06
N MET A 143 0.91 -10.44 -1.26
CA MET A 143 1.93 -10.60 -0.20
C MET A 143 3.02 -9.53 -0.23
N ALA A 144 3.47 -9.13 -1.42
CA ALA A 144 4.59 -8.19 -1.57
C ALA A 144 4.15 -6.72 -1.41
N ALA A 145 3.04 -6.35 -2.06
CA ALA A 145 2.45 -5.02 -2.03
C ALA A 145 0.96 -5.11 -2.44
N GLY A 146 0.12 -4.30 -1.81
CA GLY A 146 -1.33 -4.27 -2.07
C GLY A 146 -2.15 -4.13 -0.78
N PRO A 147 -3.47 -4.38 -0.83
CA PRO A 147 -4.28 -4.41 0.37
C PRO A 147 -3.80 -5.51 1.34
N ILE A 148 -3.70 -5.20 2.63
CA ILE A 148 -3.56 -6.22 3.70
C ILE A 148 -4.86 -7.01 3.75
N VAL A 149 -4.86 -8.19 3.14
CA VAL A 149 -6.02 -9.09 3.09
C VAL A 149 -6.12 -9.87 4.39
N ARG A 150 -7.23 -9.72 5.12
CA ARG A 150 -7.49 -10.50 6.33
C ARG A 150 -8.07 -11.85 5.97
N TYR A 151 -7.78 -12.86 6.78
CA TYR A 151 -8.32 -14.20 6.58
C TYR A 151 -9.85 -14.21 6.53
N ALA A 152 -10.50 -13.51 7.47
CA ALA A 152 -11.96 -13.42 7.55
C ALA A 152 -12.63 -12.89 6.26
N ASP A 153 -11.95 -12.03 5.50
CA ASP A 153 -12.50 -11.44 4.27
C ASP A 153 -12.51 -12.42 3.09
N ILE A 154 -11.61 -13.41 3.10
CA ILE A 154 -11.39 -14.31 1.96
C ILE A 154 -11.54 -15.79 2.31
N GLU A 155 -11.81 -16.14 3.56
CA GLU A 155 -11.97 -17.53 4.04
C GLU A 155 -12.82 -18.39 3.10
N LYS A 156 -14.05 -17.92 2.81
CA LYS A 156 -14.98 -18.63 1.92
C LYS A 156 -14.41 -18.78 0.50
N GLN A 157 -13.67 -17.79 0.03
CA GLN A 157 -13.05 -17.74 -1.30
C GLN A 157 -11.82 -18.67 -1.41
N LEU A 158 -11.14 -18.95 -0.29
CA LEU A 158 -10.04 -19.90 -0.23
C LEU A 158 -10.51 -21.34 -0.48
N VAL A 159 -11.74 -21.66 -0.03
CA VAL A 159 -12.38 -22.97 -0.22
C VAL A 159 -13.09 -23.04 -1.58
N ARG A 160 -13.90 -22.02 -1.90
CA ARG A 160 -14.69 -21.99 -3.14
C ARG A 160 -14.74 -20.58 -3.71
N ARG A 161 -14.24 -20.45 -4.94
CA ARG A 161 -14.28 -19.19 -5.70
C ARG A 161 -14.71 -19.42 -7.14
N PRO A 162 -15.60 -18.58 -7.69
CA PRO A 162 -15.97 -18.65 -9.10
C PRO A 162 -14.84 -18.08 -9.96
N VAL A 163 -14.48 -18.83 -10.98
CA VAL A 163 -13.55 -18.41 -12.04
C VAL A 163 -14.36 -18.29 -13.32
N SER A 164 -14.27 -17.16 -14.01
CA SER A 164 -14.98 -16.91 -15.27
C SER A 164 -14.20 -15.94 -16.16
N LEU A 165 -14.40 -16.04 -17.47
CA LEU A 165 -13.79 -15.11 -18.44
C LEU A 165 -14.19 -13.65 -18.18
N ALA A 166 -15.43 -13.42 -17.73
CA ALA A 166 -15.89 -12.08 -17.37
C ALA A 166 -15.11 -11.51 -16.18
N LYS A 167 -14.90 -12.31 -15.12
CA LYS A 167 -14.13 -11.89 -13.94
C LYS A 167 -12.64 -11.72 -14.27
N PHE A 168 -12.10 -12.58 -15.14
CA PHE A 168 -10.75 -12.43 -15.70
C PHE A 168 -10.59 -11.11 -16.46
N GLY A 169 -11.54 -10.76 -17.35
CA GLY A 169 -11.51 -9.51 -18.11
C GLY A 169 -11.56 -8.26 -17.22
N ILE A 170 -12.38 -8.27 -16.15
CA ILE A 170 -12.38 -7.21 -15.14
C ILE A 170 -11.01 -7.15 -14.44
N GLY A 171 -10.45 -8.30 -14.08
CA GLY A 171 -9.11 -8.39 -13.50
C GLY A 171 -8.02 -7.81 -14.41
N ALA A 172 -8.07 -8.10 -15.71
CA ALA A 172 -7.16 -7.56 -16.72
C ALA A 172 -7.27 -6.04 -16.85
N GLU A 173 -8.48 -5.49 -16.84
CA GLU A 173 -8.68 -4.04 -16.82
C GLU A 173 -8.04 -3.39 -15.60
N TYR A 174 -8.25 -3.96 -14.40
CA TYR A 174 -7.61 -3.48 -13.17
C TYR A 174 -6.08 -3.54 -13.25
N PHE A 175 -5.55 -4.66 -13.75
CA PHE A 175 -4.11 -4.86 -13.89
C PHE A 175 -3.49 -3.84 -14.86
N ILE A 176 -4.06 -3.67 -16.05
CA ILE A 176 -3.56 -2.73 -17.07
C ILE A 176 -3.60 -1.29 -16.54
N LYS A 177 -4.68 -0.89 -15.87
CA LYS A 177 -4.79 0.45 -15.28
C LYS A 177 -3.78 0.67 -14.15
N GLY A 178 -3.58 -0.34 -13.30
CA GLY A 178 -2.58 -0.29 -12.24
C GLY A 178 -1.17 -0.19 -12.80
N LEU A 179 -0.87 -0.98 -13.84
CA LEU A 179 0.39 -0.94 -14.56
C LEU A 179 0.64 0.43 -15.21
N ALA A 180 -0.37 1.02 -15.86
CA ALA A 180 -0.28 2.34 -16.46
C ALA A 180 -0.02 3.44 -15.40
N LYS A 181 -0.72 3.41 -14.25
CA LYS A 181 -0.46 4.35 -13.14
C LYS A 181 0.98 4.25 -12.64
N LYS A 182 1.47 3.02 -12.47
CA LYS A 182 2.84 2.75 -11.98
C LYS A 182 3.89 3.21 -13.00
N VAL A 183 3.86 2.62 -14.19
CA VAL A 183 4.93 2.71 -15.19
C VAL A 183 4.89 4.03 -15.95
N LEU A 184 3.70 4.45 -16.39
CA LEU A 184 3.58 5.65 -17.24
C LEU A 184 3.54 6.93 -16.41
N LEU A 185 2.97 6.90 -15.21
CA LEU A 185 2.84 8.10 -14.38
C LEU A 185 3.85 8.12 -13.24
N ALA A 186 3.76 7.19 -12.30
CA ALA A 186 4.52 7.26 -11.06
C ALA A 186 6.04 7.17 -11.27
N ASP A 187 6.52 6.29 -12.13
CA ASP A 187 7.96 6.15 -12.41
C ASP A 187 8.56 7.39 -13.07
N ASN A 188 7.81 8.05 -13.96
CA ASN A 188 8.23 9.31 -14.58
C ASN A 188 8.23 10.48 -13.58
N LEU A 189 7.21 10.57 -12.72
CA LEU A 189 7.17 11.55 -11.63
C LEU A 189 8.34 11.33 -10.66
N ALA A 190 8.68 10.07 -10.39
CA ALA A 190 9.79 9.69 -9.52
C ALA A 190 11.15 10.14 -10.07
N ALA A 191 11.36 9.99 -11.38
CA ALA A 191 12.59 10.40 -12.03
C ALA A 191 12.82 11.91 -11.85
N VAL A 192 11.82 12.73 -12.17
CA VAL A 192 11.93 14.20 -12.06
C VAL A 192 12.00 14.64 -10.61
N TYR A 193 11.22 14.03 -9.70
CA TYR A 193 11.38 14.30 -8.27
C TYR A 193 12.80 13.99 -7.78
N GLY A 194 13.39 12.89 -8.25
CA GLY A 194 14.77 12.51 -7.91
C GLY A 194 15.79 13.57 -8.33
N GLU A 195 15.66 14.10 -9.55
CA GLU A 195 16.49 15.19 -10.06
C GLU A 195 16.34 16.47 -9.23
N ILE A 196 15.10 16.89 -8.95
CA ILE A 196 14.83 18.07 -8.11
C ILE A 196 15.36 17.88 -6.69
N ASN A 197 15.15 16.70 -6.09
CA ASN A 197 15.62 16.41 -4.74
C ASN A 197 17.16 16.39 -4.66
N ALA A 198 17.85 16.01 -5.73
CA ALA A 198 19.31 16.02 -5.81
C ALA A 198 19.91 17.44 -5.82
N LEU A 199 19.13 18.47 -6.19
CA LEU A 199 19.58 19.87 -6.12
C LEU A 199 19.78 20.37 -4.69
N GLY A 200 19.10 19.74 -3.71
CA GLY A 200 19.17 20.17 -2.31
C GLY A 200 18.86 21.66 -2.13
N SER A 201 19.71 22.37 -1.38
CA SER A 201 19.57 23.81 -1.14
C SER A 201 19.85 24.70 -2.35
N SER A 202 20.34 24.15 -3.46
CA SER A 202 20.52 24.91 -4.71
C SER A 202 19.20 25.14 -5.45
N ALA A 203 18.13 24.44 -5.08
CA ALA A 203 16.80 24.63 -5.67
C ALA A 203 16.19 25.99 -5.26
N SER A 204 15.50 26.62 -6.21
CA SER A 204 14.59 27.72 -5.90
C SER A 204 13.38 27.25 -5.07
N MET A 205 12.70 28.18 -4.41
CA MET A 205 11.49 27.90 -3.63
C MET A 205 10.41 27.23 -4.51
N LEU A 206 10.15 27.73 -5.71
CA LEU A 206 9.16 27.13 -6.62
C LEU A 206 9.60 25.76 -7.15
N THR A 207 10.89 25.53 -7.38
CA THR A 207 11.42 24.20 -7.74
C THR A 207 11.19 23.19 -6.61
N ALA A 208 11.41 23.58 -5.35
CA ALA A 208 11.12 22.71 -4.21
C ALA A 208 9.62 22.39 -4.06
N TRP A 209 8.74 23.37 -4.29
CA TRP A 209 7.28 23.15 -4.31
C TRP A 209 6.85 22.22 -5.43
N LEU A 210 7.41 22.37 -6.64
CA LEU A 210 7.18 21.44 -7.73
C LEU A 210 7.63 20.02 -7.33
N GLY A 211 8.81 19.90 -6.71
CA GLY A 211 9.33 18.63 -6.19
C GLY A 211 8.36 17.93 -5.24
N ILE A 212 7.84 18.61 -4.21
CA ILE A 212 6.92 17.98 -3.25
C ILE A 212 5.56 17.63 -3.88
N ILE A 213 5.10 18.41 -4.87
CA ILE A 213 3.88 18.08 -5.65
C ILE A 213 4.12 16.80 -6.46
N LEU A 214 5.26 16.69 -7.15
CA LEU A 214 5.62 15.50 -7.92
C LEU A 214 5.72 14.27 -7.01
N TYR A 215 6.37 14.39 -5.86
CA TYR A 215 6.46 13.31 -4.87
C TYR A 215 5.08 12.90 -4.35
N THR A 216 4.20 13.85 -4.08
CA THR A 216 2.81 13.61 -3.66
C THR A 216 2.06 12.80 -4.72
N LEU A 217 2.14 13.18 -5.99
CA LEU A 217 1.48 12.43 -7.06
C LEU A 217 2.13 11.05 -7.25
N GLN A 218 3.46 10.96 -7.17
CA GLN A 218 4.23 9.74 -7.28
C GLN A 218 3.79 8.71 -6.23
N ILE A 219 3.86 9.05 -4.94
CA ILE A 219 3.57 8.10 -3.86
C ILE A 219 2.16 7.50 -3.97
N TYR A 220 1.19 8.32 -4.39
CA TYR A 220 -0.17 7.84 -4.59
C TYR A 220 -0.32 6.95 -5.83
N LEU A 221 0.18 7.38 -6.98
CA LEU A 221 0.01 6.67 -8.24
C LEU A 221 0.81 5.36 -8.26
N ASP A 222 1.98 5.35 -7.63
CA ASP A 222 2.80 4.15 -7.42
C ASP A 222 2.00 3.12 -6.60
N PHE A 223 1.56 3.52 -5.40
CA PHE A 223 0.96 2.58 -4.47
C PHE A 223 -0.47 2.18 -4.84
N SER A 224 -1.27 3.12 -5.38
CA SER A 224 -2.57 2.78 -5.93
C SER A 224 -2.45 1.94 -7.20
N GLY A 225 -1.42 2.15 -8.01
CA GLY A 225 -1.10 1.32 -9.18
C GLY A 225 -0.81 -0.13 -8.80
N TYR A 226 0.08 -0.35 -7.82
CA TYR A 226 0.33 -1.68 -7.27
C TYR A 226 -0.91 -2.32 -6.63
N SER A 227 -1.69 -1.54 -5.88
CA SER A 227 -2.93 -2.05 -5.28
C SER A 227 -3.95 -2.47 -6.34
N ASP A 228 -4.08 -1.72 -7.44
CA ASP A 228 -4.96 -2.06 -8.55
C ASP A 228 -4.47 -3.32 -9.29
N MET A 229 -3.16 -3.47 -9.50
CA MET A 229 -2.57 -4.71 -10.05
C MET A 229 -2.85 -5.93 -9.16
N ALA A 230 -2.64 -5.80 -7.84
CA ALA A 230 -2.93 -6.84 -6.86
C ALA A 230 -4.42 -7.27 -6.88
N ILE A 231 -5.34 -6.30 -6.89
CA ILE A 231 -6.78 -6.55 -7.00
C ILE A 231 -7.12 -7.21 -8.34
N GLY A 232 -6.50 -6.76 -9.44
CA GLY A 232 -6.67 -7.32 -10.77
C GLY A 232 -6.27 -8.79 -10.85
N LEU A 233 -5.09 -9.13 -10.33
CA LEU A 233 -4.60 -10.51 -10.22
C LEU A 233 -5.51 -11.36 -9.33
N GLY A 234 -5.96 -10.81 -8.19
CA GLY A 234 -6.96 -11.46 -7.34
C GLY A 234 -8.21 -11.85 -8.12
N LYS A 235 -8.77 -10.92 -8.90
CA LYS A 235 -9.95 -11.16 -9.74
C LYS A 235 -9.70 -12.21 -10.81
N MET A 236 -8.57 -12.18 -11.50
CA MET A 236 -8.18 -13.21 -12.48
C MET A 236 -8.11 -14.60 -11.86
N LEU A 237 -7.78 -14.71 -10.56
CA LEU A 237 -7.72 -15.97 -9.83
C LEU A 237 -9.04 -16.35 -9.13
N GLY A 238 -10.07 -15.52 -9.27
CA GLY A 238 -11.39 -15.75 -8.69
C GLY A 238 -11.59 -15.13 -7.31
N PHE A 239 -10.61 -14.42 -6.76
CA PHE A 239 -10.73 -13.69 -5.49
C PHE A 239 -11.28 -12.27 -5.67
N ASP A 240 -11.91 -11.73 -4.64
CA ASP A 240 -12.32 -10.34 -4.53
C ASP A 240 -11.64 -9.72 -3.31
N PHE A 241 -10.59 -8.95 -3.57
CA PHE A 241 -9.89 -8.16 -2.55
C PHE A 241 -10.53 -6.78 -2.38
N GLN A 242 -10.43 -6.24 -1.17
CA GLN A 242 -10.89 -4.90 -0.86
C GLN A 242 -10.02 -3.83 -1.52
N LYS A 243 -10.61 -2.66 -1.80
CA LYS A 243 -9.86 -1.51 -2.31
C LYS A 243 -8.95 -0.95 -1.22
N ASN A 244 -7.74 -0.53 -1.61
CA ASN A 244 -6.80 0.11 -0.68
C ASN A 244 -6.83 1.65 -0.73
N PHE A 245 -7.33 2.21 -1.84
CA PHE A 245 -7.39 3.65 -2.08
C PHE A 245 -8.75 4.06 -2.63
N ASP A 246 -9.21 5.24 -2.23
CA ASP A 246 -10.49 5.81 -2.66
C ASP A 246 -10.41 7.32 -2.89
N TYR A 247 -9.59 7.72 -3.88
CA TYR A 247 -9.37 9.12 -4.27
C TYR A 247 -9.07 10.05 -3.08
N PRO A 248 -8.01 9.76 -2.29
CA PRO A 248 -7.71 10.47 -1.04
C PRO A 248 -7.38 11.95 -1.24
N TYR A 249 -6.86 12.36 -2.40
CA TYR A 249 -6.57 13.77 -2.69
C TYR A 249 -7.81 14.63 -3.00
N THR A 250 -9.00 14.03 -2.96
CA THR A 250 -10.27 14.76 -3.04
C THR A 250 -10.87 15.11 -1.67
N SER A 251 -10.25 14.62 -0.59
CA SER A 251 -10.72 14.79 0.80
C SER A 251 -10.77 16.25 1.24
N LEU A 252 -11.69 16.53 2.17
CA LEU A 252 -11.91 17.84 2.76
C LEU A 252 -11.23 18.00 4.13
N ASN A 253 -10.78 16.91 4.74
CA ASN A 253 -10.00 16.92 5.98
C ASN A 253 -9.05 15.72 6.05
N VAL A 254 -8.10 15.76 6.97
CA VAL A 254 -7.06 14.75 7.21
C VAL A 254 -7.67 13.44 7.71
N SER A 255 -8.71 13.49 8.53
CA SER A 255 -9.47 12.30 8.94
C SER A 255 -10.09 11.57 7.75
N GLU A 256 -10.70 12.28 6.81
CA GLU A 256 -11.24 11.72 5.57
C GLU A 256 -10.15 11.20 4.66
N PHE A 257 -9.03 11.93 4.53
CA PHE A 257 -7.85 11.49 3.78
C PHE A 257 -7.40 10.09 4.23
N TRP A 258 -7.22 9.87 5.53
CA TRP A 258 -6.78 8.57 6.07
C TRP A 258 -7.83 7.46 6.03
N ARG A 259 -9.11 7.81 5.89
CA ARG A 259 -10.17 6.82 5.57
C ARG A 259 -10.16 6.37 4.11
N ARG A 260 -9.48 7.11 3.23
CA ARG A 260 -9.40 6.87 1.77
C ARG A 260 -7.99 6.48 1.31
N TRP A 261 -6.99 6.65 2.16
CA TRP A 261 -5.59 6.30 1.93
C TRP A 261 -5.22 5.02 2.69
N HIS A 262 -4.59 4.06 2.01
CA HIS A 262 -4.08 2.82 2.60
C HIS A 262 -5.09 2.15 3.57
N ILE A 263 -6.33 1.99 3.09
CA ILE A 263 -7.52 1.61 3.88
C ILE A 263 -7.27 0.30 4.65
N SER A 264 -6.57 -0.65 4.06
CA SER A 264 -6.29 -1.93 4.72
C SER A 264 -5.39 -1.77 5.95
N LEU A 265 -4.39 -0.88 5.89
CA LEU A 265 -3.50 -0.60 7.01
C LEU A 265 -4.22 0.21 8.09
N GLY A 266 -4.94 1.27 7.70
CA GLY A 266 -5.71 2.09 8.64
C GLY A 266 -6.77 1.27 9.39
N SER A 267 -7.47 0.38 8.68
CA SER A 267 -8.41 -0.54 9.32
C SER A 267 -7.71 -1.57 10.22
N TRP A 268 -6.53 -2.08 9.84
CA TRP A 268 -5.76 -3.02 10.66
C TRP A 268 -5.40 -2.39 12.02
N PHE A 269 -4.77 -1.20 12.01
CA PHE A 269 -4.42 -0.51 13.24
C PHE A 269 -5.65 -0.13 14.07
N ARG A 270 -6.74 0.27 13.41
CA ARG A 270 -8.00 0.55 14.09
C ARG A 270 -8.52 -0.69 14.82
N ASP A 271 -8.59 -1.83 14.14
CA ASP A 271 -9.30 -3.00 14.63
C ASP A 271 -8.46 -3.83 15.63
N TYR A 272 -7.14 -3.84 15.49
CA TYR A 272 -6.23 -4.65 16.32
C TYR A 272 -5.45 -3.88 17.38
N ILE A 273 -5.40 -2.54 17.30
CA ILE A 273 -4.70 -1.71 18.30
C ILE A 273 -5.65 -0.69 18.93
N TYR A 274 -6.26 0.17 18.12
CA TYR A 274 -7.06 1.29 18.62
C TYR A 274 -8.32 0.86 19.40
N ILE A 275 -9.13 -0.05 18.83
CA ILE A 275 -10.36 -0.55 19.48
C ILE A 275 -10.02 -1.33 20.76
N PRO A 276 -9.04 -2.26 20.77
CA PRO A 276 -8.61 -2.93 22.01
C PRO A 276 -8.12 -1.99 23.12
N LEU A 277 -7.55 -0.83 22.78
CA LEU A 277 -7.17 0.21 23.77
C LEU A 277 -8.38 0.99 24.34
N GLY A 278 -9.61 0.65 23.95
CA GLY A 278 -10.86 1.28 24.38
C GLY A 278 -11.46 2.27 23.37
N GLY A 279 -10.78 2.51 22.24
CA GLY A 279 -11.26 3.34 21.15
C GLY A 279 -11.73 4.74 21.57
N ASN A 280 -12.98 5.08 21.23
CA ASN A 280 -13.63 6.34 21.59
C ASN A 280 -14.37 6.30 22.94
N ARG A 281 -14.47 5.13 23.61
CA ARG A 281 -15.28 4.94 24.83
C ARG A 281 -14.48 5.14 26.12
N VAL A 282 -13.40 5.92 26.05
CA VAL A 282 -12.49 6.20 27.16
C VAL A 282 -12.45 7.70 27.43
N SER A 283 -11.90 8.10 28.58
CA SER A 283 -11.70 9.52 28.91
C SER A 283 -10.85 10.23 27.84
N THR A 284 -11.05 11.54 27.70
CA THR A 284 -10.38 12.37 26.68
C THR A 284 -8.86 12.19 26.68
N GLY A 285 -8.21 12.16 27.85
CA GLY A 285 -6.78 11.92 27.96
C GLY A 285 -6.33 10.55 27.45
N LYS A 286 -7.10 9.48 27.76
CA LYS A 286 -6.83 8.13 27.22
C LYS A 286 -7.05 8.09 25.71
N HIS A 287 -8.06 8.80 25.21
CA HIS A 287 -8.34 8.89 23.78
C HIS A 287 -7.19 9.56 23.01
N ILE A 288 -6.69 10.69 23.52
CA ILE A 288 -5.50 11.38 22.98
C ILE A 288 -4.30 10.43 22.93
N ARG A 289 -3.99 9.78 24.07
CA ARG A 289 -2.90 8.81 24.17
C ARG A 289 -3.06 7.68 23.14
N ASN A 290 -4.26 7.12 23.00
CA ASN A 290 -4.53 6.01 22.09
C ASN A 290 -4.31 6.43 20.62
N ILE A 291 -4.69 7.65 20.22
CA ILE A 291 -4.41 8.19 18.88
C ILE A 291 -2.90 8.30 18.67
N LEU A 292 -2.16 8.92 19.61
CA LEU A 292 -0.72 9.09 19.49
C LEU A 292 0.03 7.74 19.42
N ILE A 293 -0.38 6.75 20.21
CA ILE A 293 0.19 5.39 20.17
C ILE A 293 -0.02 4.77 18.78
N VAL A 294 -1.25 4.78 18.26
CA VAL A 294 -1.57 4.17 16.97
C VAL A 294 -0.76 4.81 15.84
N TRP A 295 -0.65 6.14 15.86
CA TRP A 295 0.09 6.88 14.85
C TRP A 295 1.60 6.73 14.95
N ALA A 296 2.16 6.69 16.16
CA ALA A 296 3.57 6.36 16.37
C ALA A 296 3.89 4.94 15.87
N LEU A 297 3.05 3.94 16.19
CA LEU A 297 3.21 2.57 15.71
C LEU A 297 3.05 2.47 14.19
N THR A 298 2.16 3.27 13.59
CA THR A 298 2.03 3.36 12.13
C THR A 298 3.32 3.91 11.50
N GLY A 299 3.91 4.94 12.10
CA GLY A 299 5.23 5.44 11.71
C GLY A 299 6.33 4.38 11.83
N ILE A 300 6.43 3.71 12.98
CA ILE A 300 7.39 2.61 13.22
C ILE A 300 7.21 1.49 12.18
N TRP A 301 5.98 1.22 11.72
CA TRP A 301 5.74 0.23 10.68
C TRP A 301 6.29 0.63 9.30
N HIS A 302 6.41 1.92 8.99
CA HIS A 302 6.86 2.39 7.68
C HIS A 302 8.36 2.29 7.44
N GLY A 303 9.20 2.54 8.44
CA GLY A 303 10.66 2.41 8.28
C GLY A 303 11.41 2.49 9.60
N ALA A 304 12.72 2.25 9.56
CA ALA A 304 13.55 2.19 10.76
C ALA A 304 14.04 3.56 11.26
N SER A 305 14.01 4.59 10.42
CA SER A 305 14.46 5.94 10.78
C SER A 305 13.38 6.75 11.53
N TRP A 306 13.82 7.69 12.37
CA TRP A 306 12.98 8.52 13.23
C TRP A 306 12.03 9.44 12.46
N ASN A 307 12.34 9.77 11.20
CA ASN A 307 11.46 10.59 10.35
C ASN A 307 10.07 9.97 10.21
N PHE A 308 9.95 8.63 10.18
CA PHE A 308 8.64 7.97 10.12
C PHE A 308 7.85 8.07 11.42
N VAL A 309 8.52 8.09 12.58
CA VAL A 309 7.85 8.32 13.86
C VAL A 309 7.34 9.76 13.95
N LEU A 310 8.15 10.73 13.53
CA LEU A 310 7.74 12.14 13.44
C LEU A 310 6.56 12.31 12.49
N TRP A 311 6.61 11.68 11.32
CA TRP A 311 5.53 11.63 10.35
C TRP A 311 4.24 11.08 10.97
N GLY A 312 4.34 9.98 11.73
CA GLY A 312 3.20 9.40 12.41
C GLY A 312 2.60 10.37 13.43
N LEU A 313 3.43 10.86 14.35
CA LEU A 313 3.00 11.81 15.38
C LEU A 313 2.43 13.11 14.79
N TYR A 314 2.98 13.61 13.69
CA TYR A 314 2.43 14.75 12.95
C TYR A 314 0.97 14.54 12.58
N TYR A 315 0.62 13.40 11.97
CA TYR A 315 -0.77 13.07 11.65
C TYR A 315 -1.61 12.79 12.89
N GLY A 316 -1.05 12.18 13.93
CA GLY A 316 -1.71 12.02 15.22
C GLY A 316 -2.14 13.38 15.80
N LEU A 317 -1.25 14.37 15.79
CA LEU A 317 -1.52 15.73 16.25
C LEU A 317 -2.55 16.44 15.36
N LEU A 318 -2.45 16.31 14.03
CA LEU A 318 -3.44 16.89 13.11
C LEU A 318 -4.85 16.35 13.36
N LEU A 319 -5.00 15.04 13.58
CA LEU A 319 -6.31 14.44 13.84
C LEU A 319 -6.89 14.90 15.18
N LEU A 320 -6.05 15.13 16.19
CA LEU A 320 -6.46 15.71 17.46
C LEU A 320 -6.87 17.17 17.29
N LEU A 321 -6.09 17.95 16.53
CA LEU A 321 -6.37 19.34 16.19
C LEU A 321 -7.71 19.46 15.43
N GLU A 322 -7.93 18.64 14.40
CA GLU A 322 -9.20 18.57 13.66
C GLU A 322 -10.36 18.23 14.58
N LYS A 323 -10.19 17.24 15.46
CA LYS A 323 -11.27 16.76 16.33
C LYS A 323 -11.67 17.76 17.40
N PHE A 324 -10.70 18.40 18.06
CA PHE A 324 -10.93 19.21 19.25
C PHE A 324 -11.00 20.72 18.99
N LEU A 325 -10.37 21.21 17.91
CA LEU A 325 -10.22 22.64 17.68
C LEU A 325 -10.76 23.11 16.32
N LEU A 326 -10.54 22.35 15.24
CA LEU A 326 -10.89 22.80 13.89
C LEU A 326 -12.22 22.26 13.37
N LYS A 327 -12.89 21.35 14.08
CA LYS A 327 -14.10 20.68 13.60
C LYS A 327 -15.16 21.68 13.12
N ASP A 328 -15.56 22.61 13.98
CA ASP A 328 -16.62 23.57 13.66
C ASP A 328 -16.19 24.57 12.57
N ILE A 329 -14.89 24.85 12.46
CA ILE A 329 -14.33 25.73 11.43
C ILE A 329 -14.39 25.04 10.08
N LEU A 330 -13.91 23.80 9.99
CA LEU A 330 -13.88 23.01 8.75
C LEU A 330 -15.28 22.69 8.23
N GLU A 331 -16.30 22.64 9.10
CA GLU A 331 -17.71 22.48 8.70
C GLU A 331 -18.32 23.77 8.12
N ARG A 332 -17.79 24.95 8.44
CA ARG A 332 -18.30 26.26 7.97
C ARG A 332 -17.59 26.79 6.73
N VAL A 333 -16.33 26.41 6.54
CA VAL A 333 -15.47 26.92 5.47
C VAL A 333 -15.81 26.24 4.13
N PRO A 334 -15.71 26.96 2.98
CA PRO A 334 -16.01 26.38 1.68
C PRO A 334 -15.16 25.13 1.36
N PRO A 335 -15.73 24.09 0.72
CA PRO A 335 -15.03 22.83 0.46
C PRO A 335 -13.69 22.97 -0.28
N PHE A 336 -13.54 23.98 -1.14
CA PHE A 336 -12.28 24.25 -1.84
C PHE A 336 -11.15 24.63 -0.88
N VAL A 337 -11.43 25.47 0.12
CA VAL A 337 -10.44 25.88 1.14
C VAL A 337 -10.08 24.70 2.03
N CYS A 338 -11.06 23.88 2.42
CA CYS A 338 -10.83 22.65 3.17
C CYS A 338 -9.92 21.66 2.40
N ARG A 339 -10.08 21.59 1.06
CA ARG A 339 -9.20 20.78 0.20
C ARG A 339 -7.78 21.35 0.14
N ILE A 340 -7.61 22.68 0.03
CA ILE A 340 -6.28 23.32 0.09
C ILE A 340 -5.61 22.97 1.43
N TYR A 341 -6.30 23.19 2.55
CA TYR A 341 -5.80 22.85 3.88
C TYR A 341 -5.36 21.38 3.98
N THR A 342 -6.21 20.46 3.51
CA THR A 342 -5.92 19.03 3.53
C THR A 342 -4.70 18.70 2.69
N MET A 343 -4.63 19.22 1.46
CA MET A 343 -3.51 18.94 0.56
C MET A 343 -2.19 19.54 1.05
N LEU A 344 -2.20 20.75 1.63
CA LEU A 344 -1.02 21.33 2.25
C LEU A 344 -0.55 20.49 3.45
N SER A 345 -1.47 20.06 4.31
CA SER A 345 -1.17 19.17 5.44
C SER A 345 -0.57 17.84 4.97
N VAL A 346 -1.13 17.28 3.89
CA VAL A 346 -0.63 16.04 3.29
C VAL A 346 0.76 16.23 2.67
N MET A 347 1.01 17.32 1.96
CA MET A 347 2.34 17.64 1.39
C MET A 347 3.41 17.84 2.47
N ILE A 348 3.09 18.56 3.55
CA ILE A 348 3.96 18.71 4.71
C ILE A 348 4.27 17.34 5.34
N GLY A 349 3.24 16.50 5.49
CA GLY A 349 3.42 15.12 5.91
C GLY A 349 4.40 14.39 4.99
N TRP A 350 4.29 14.55 3.67
CA TRP A 350 5.19 13.88 2.73
C TRP A 350 6.65 14.35 2.80
N VAL A 351 6.94 15.59 3.24
CA VAL A 351 8.32 16.02 3.50
C VAL A 351 8.96 15.17 4.60
N PHE A 352 8.24 14.93 5.71
CA PHE A 352 8.72 14.03 6.77
C PHE A 352 8.91 12.59 6.28
N PHE A 353 8.08 12.16 5.32
CA PHE A 353 8.14 10.81 4.78
C PHE A 353 9.28 10.62 3.78
N SER A 354 9.56 11.63 2.95
CA SER A 354 10.55 11.54 1.87
C SER A 354 11.99 11.71 2.34
N GLN A 355 12.22 12.51 3.39
CA GLN A 355 13.55 12.81 3.91
C GLN A 355 13.90 11.91 5.10
N THR A 356 15.00 11.16 5.02
CA THR A 356 15.43 10.20 6.06
C THR A 356 16.33 10.80 7.14
N THR A 357 16.79 12.04 6.96
CA THR A 357 17.66 12.76 7.91
C THR A 357 16.99 14.03 8.42
N PHE A 358 17.24 14.39 9.68
CA PHE A 358 16.72 15.63 10.27
C PHE A 358 17.21 16.88 9.52
N SER A 359 18.45 16.87 9.05
CA SER A 359 19.00 17.95 8.22
C SER A 359 18.28 18.06 6.87
N GLY A 360 17.97 16.93 6.22
CA GLY A 360 17.19 16.89 4.98
C GLY A 360 15.78 17.43 5.16
N ILE A 361 15.11 17.07 6.27
CA ILE A 361 13.78 17.60 6.64
C ILE A 361 13.85 19.12 6.82
N GLY A 362 14.79 19.60 7.63
CA GLY A 362 14.94 21.03 7.94
C GLY A 362 15.28 21.87 6.71
N SER A 363 16.22 21.41 5.89
CA SER A 363 16.61 22.09 4.63
C SER A 363 15.47 22.12 3.61
N THR A 364 14.71 21.03 3.48
CA THR A 364 13.53 21.00 2.60
C THR A 364 12.47 22.00 3.07
N PHE A 365 12.15 22.03 4.36
CA PHE A 365 11.21 23.03 4.89
C PHE A 365 11.72 24.46 4.75
N GLY A 366 13.01 24.70 5.01
CA GLY A 366 13.64 25.99 4.77
C GLY A 366 13.42 26.45 3.34
N THR A 367 13.78 25.61 2.38
CA THR A 367 13.67 25.92 0.94
C THR A 367 12.21 26.16 0.51
N LEU A 368 11.25 25.36 1.01
CA LEU A 368 9.82 25.55 0.75
C LEU A 368 9.28 26.88 1.29
N LEU A 369 9.90 27.43 2.33
CA LEU A 369 9.58 28.74 2.91
C LEU A 369 10.47 29.87 2.38
N GLY A 370 11.40 29.57 1.47
CA GLY A 370 12.37 30.52 0.90
C GLY A 370 13.64 30.73 1.75
N PHE A 371 13.75 30.12 2.93
CA PHE A 371 14.95 30.16 3.76
C PHE A 371 16.03 29.23 3.21
N GLY A 372 17.14 29.80 2.73
CA GLY A 372 18.23 29.03 2.13
C GLY A 372 17.93 28.53 0.71
N ALA A 373 16.82 28.96 0.11
CA ALA A 373 16.56 28.77 -1.32
C ALA A 373 17.47 29.70 -2.14
N SER A 374 17.88 29.23 -3.33
CA SER A 374 18.73 30.03 -4.23
C SER A 374 18.02 31.27 -4.77
N ALA A 375 16.71 31.17 -5.00
CA ALA A 375 15.82 32.24 -5.45
C ALA A 375 14.36 31.88 -5.16
N PHE A 376 13.45 32.82 -5.40
CA PHE A 376 12.01 32.51 -5.43
C PHE A 376 11.69 31.52 -6.56
N ALA A 377 12.17 31.82 -7.77
CA ALA A 377 12.07 30.98 -8.95
C ALA A 377 13.38 31.09 -9.76
N ASP A 378 13.72 30.03 -10.49
CA ASP A 378 14.91 29.94 -11.34
C ASP A 378 14.59 29.34 -12.71
N THR A 379 15.57 29.31 -13.62
CA THR A 379 15.42 28.68 -14.94
C THR A 379 15.16 27.18 -14.83
N ALA A 380 15.68 26.53 -13.78
CA ALA A 380 15.41 25.13 -13.48
C ALA A 380 13.91 24.89 -13.21
N PHE A 381 13.23 25.77 -12.46
CA PHE A 381 11.79 25.68 -12.24
C PHE A 381 11.02 25.66 -13.56
N LEU A 382 11.30 26.60 -14.47
CA LEU A 382 10.62 26.67 -15.77
C LEU A 382 10.89 25.42 -16.61
N TYR A 383 12.14 24.96 -16.65
CA TYR A 383 12.52 23.73 -17.37
C TYR A 383 11.75 22.50 -16.86
N TYR A 384 11.74 22.26 -15.54
CA TYR A 384 11.03 21.11 -14.97
C TYR A 384 9.51 21.24 -15.13
N LEU A 385 8.96 22.44 -14.98
CA LEU A 385 7.52 22.67 -15.15
C LEU A 385 7.10 22.39 -16.60
N GLU A 386 7.81 22.94 -17.58
CA GLU A 386 7.50 22.76 -19.00
C GLU A 386 7.62 21.30 -19.43
N THR A 387 8.72 20.63 -19.06
CA THR A 387 8.96 19.23 -19.42
C THR A 387 7.98 18.26 -18.76
N THR A 388 7.47 18.59 -17.56
CA THR A 388 6.52 17.72 -16.84
C THR A 388 5.06 18.14 -16.90
N PHE A 389 4.73 19.26 -17.55
CA PHE A 389 3.40 19.86 -17.46
C PHE A 389 2.27 18.88 -17.85
N ILE A 390 2.42 18.19 -18.99
CA ILE A 390 1.42 17.22 -19.47
C ILE A 390 1.30 16.04 -18.49
N LEU A 391 2.43 15.53 -17.99
CA LEU A 391 2.47 14.44 -17.02
C LEU A 391 1.77 14.85 -15.72
N LEU A 392 2.00 16.08 -15.24
CA LEU A 392 1.37 16.64 -14.04
C LEU A 392 -0.15 16.72 -14.21
N VAL A 393 -0.63 17.26 -15.33
CA VAL A 393 -2.07 17.39 -15.62
C VAL A 393 -2.74 16.00 -15.66
N ILE A 394 -2.17 15.04 -16.39
CA ILE A 394 -2.72 13.68 -16.48
C ILE A 394 -2.74 13.00 -15.10
N SER A 395 -1.68 13.20 -14.31
CA SER A 395 -1.54 12.63 -12.97
C SER A 395 -2.57 13.19 -12.00
N ILE A 396 -2.79 14.51 -11.98
CA ILE A 396 -3.80 15.18 -11.15
C ILE A 396 -5.20 14.69 -11.53
N LEU A 397 -5.52 14.61 -12.83
CA LEU A 397 -6.83 14.11 -13.29
C LEU A 397 -7.08 12.66 -12.86
N SER A 398 -6.02 11.84 -12.87
CA SER A 398 -6.05 10.44 -12.43
C SER A 398 -6.28 10.26 -10.93
N CYS A 399 -6.05 11.31 -10.13
CA CYS A 399 -6.30 11.32 -8.68
C CYS A 399 -7.77 11.56 -8.29
N SER A 400 -8.66 11.70 -9.28
CA SER A 400 -10.10 11.93 -9.06
C SER A 400 -10.96 10.79 -9.62
N SER A 401 -12.17 10.63 -9.06
CA SER A 401 -13.15 9.66 -9.54
C SER A 401 -13.74 10.00 -10.91
N GLY A 402 -13.54 11.24 -11.39
CA GLY A 402 -14.11 11.74 -12.64
C GLY A 402 -13.66 10.94 -13.85
N LEU A 403 -12.35 10.68 -13.99
CA LEU A 403 -11.79 9.93 -15.11
C LEU A 403 -12.34 8.49 -15.15
N GLN A 404 -12.31 7.79 -14.02
CA GLN A 404 -12.81 6.42 -13.91
C GLN A 404 -14.33 6.33 -14.13
N THR A 405 -15.09 7.31 -13.65
CA THR A 405 -16.54 7.36 -13.85
C THR A 405 -16.90 7.57 -15.33
N ARG A 406 -16.20 8.49 -16.01
CA ARG A 406 -16.35 8.71 -17.46
C ARG A 406 -15.95 7.46 -18.24
N PHE A 407 -14.84 6.83 -17.89
CA PHE A 407 -14.39 5.58 -18.51
C PHE A 407 -15.45 4.48 -18.35
N LYS A 408 -15.97 4.24 -17.14
CA LYS A 408 -17.03 3.24 -16.89
C LYS A 408 -18.30 3.52 -17.71
N ARG A 409 -18.73 4.78 -17.83
CA ARG A 409 -19.87 5.16 -18.68
C ARG A 409 -19.58 4.88 -20.16
N MET A 410 -18.38 5.20 -20.62
CA MET A 410 -17.94 4.91 -21.99
C MET A 410 -17.88 3.41 -22.26
N MET A 411 -17.37 2.59 -21.34
CA MET A 411 -17.34 1.12 -21.50
C MET A 411 -18.72 0.54 -21.77
N LYS A 412 -19.74 1.01 -21.04
CA LYS A 412 -21.14 0.58 -21.22
C LYS A 412 -21.70 0.97 -22.59
N ARG A 413 -21.31 2.14 -23.12
CA ARG A 413 -21.83 2.68 -24.39
C ARG A 413 -21.03 2.21 -25.62
N LYS A 414 -19.71 2.09 -25.49
CA LYS A 414 -18.75 1.81 -26.56
C LYS A 414 -17.67 0.83 -26.06
N PRO A 415 -18.00 -0.46 -25.90
CA PRO A 415 -17.07 -1.45 -25.34
C PRO A 415 -15.81 -1.64 -26.19
N LYS A 416 -15.94 -1.60 -27.53
CA LYS A 416 -14.79 -1.68 -28.45
C LYS A 416 -13.76 -0.56 -28.21
N THR A 417 -14.23 0.66 -27.96
CA THR A 417 -13.35 1.80 -27.64
C THR A 417 -12.62 1.60 -26.32
N ALA A 418 -13.27 1.03 -25.31
CA ALA A 418 -12.63 0.73 -24.03
C ALA A 418 -11.53 -0.34 -24.16
N ILE A 419 -11.76 -1.36 -24.99
CA ILE A 419 -10.74 -2.37 -25.32
C ILE A 419 -9.53 -1.71 -25.98
N VAL A 420 -9.75 -0.86 -26.99
CA VAL A 420 -8.67 -0.14 -27.69
C VAL A 420 -7.88 0.72 -26.71
N ILE A 421 -8.53 1.46 -25.81
CA ILE A 421 -7.84 2.29 -24.81
C ILE A 421 -7.00 1.42 -23.86
N ASN A 422 -7.54 0.31 -23.35
CA ASN A 422 -6.78 -0.58 -22.48
C ASN A 422 -5.59 -1.22 -23.22
N LEU A 423 -5.76 -1.61 -24.49
CA LEU A 423 -4.67 -2.13 -25.32
C LEU A 423 -3.59 -1.09 -25.55
N LEU A 424 -3.96 0.16 -25.86
CA LEU A 424 -3.00 1.26 -26.01
C LEU A 424 -2.24 1.52 -24.71
N LEU A 425 -2.93 1.56 -23.56
CA LEU A 425 -2.28 1.70 -22.26
C LEU A 425 -1.31 0.55 -21.98
N PHE A 426 -1.69 -0.68 -22.31
CA PHE A 426 -0.84 -1.85 -22.11
C PHE A 426 0.40 -1.79 -23.02
N VAL A 427 0.23 -1.50 -24.30
CA VAL A 427 1.35 -1.37 -25.27
C VAL A 427 2.30 -0.26 -24.86
N LEU A 428 1.78 0.92 -24.47
CA LEU A 428 2.61 2.03 -24.01
C LEU A 428 3.39 1.66 -22.73
N ALA A 429 2.74 1.01 -21.77
CA ALA A 429 3.41 0.54 -20.55
C ALA A 429 4.50 -0.49 -20.89
N THR A 430 4.23 -1.43 -21.80
CA THR A 430 5.23 -2.40 -22.27
C THR A 430 6.40 -1.71 -22.96
N ALA A 431 6.15 -0.79 -23.89
CA ALA A 431 7.20 -0.05 -24.57
C ALA A 431 8.10 0.70 -23.58
N TYR A 432 7.50 1.35 -22.57
CA TYR A 432 8.25 2.05 -21.53
C TYR A 432 9.09 1.10 -20.66
N MET A 433 8.56 -0.06 -20.27
CA MET A 433 9.31 -1.07 -19.51
C MET A 433 10.46 -1.70 -20.30
N VAL A 434 10.36 -1.75 -21.64
CA VAL A 434 11.46 -2.23 -22.50
C VAL A 434 12.54 -1.16 -22.63
N TYR A 435 12.14 0.10 -22.75
CA TYR A 435 13.06 1.22 -22.93
C TYR A 435 13.79 1.61 -21.64
N ASN A 436 13.12 1.54 -20.49
CA ASN A 436 13.68 1.98 -19.20
C ASN A 436 14.09 0.83 -18.30
N SER A 437 15.19 1.03 -17.58
CA SER A 437 15.65 0.15 -16.50
C SER A 437 14.60 0.04 -15.37
N TYR A 438 14.59 -1.10 -14.70
CA TYR A 438 13.67 -1.41 -13.61
C TYR A 438 13.67 -0.34 -12.50
N THR A 439 12.48 0.18 -12.15
CA THR A 439 12.27 1.10 -11.01
C THR A 439 11.54 0.36 -9.87
N PRO A 440 12.15 0.20 -8.69
CA PRO A 440 11.52 -0.52 -7.58
C PRO A 440 10.32 0.23 -7.00
N PHE A 441 9.39 -0.52 -6.38
CA PHE A 441 8.26 0.02 -5.62
C PHE A 441 8.75 0.94 -4.50
N LEU A 442 8.12 2.11 -4.30
CA LEU A 442 8.62 3.15 -3.39
C LEU A 442 8.83 2.64 -1.95
N TYR A 443 7.92 1.80 -1.43
CA TYR A 443 8.04 1.28 -0.06
C TYR A 443 9.19 0.30 0.14
N LEU A 444 9.76 -0.26 -0.93
CA LEU A 444 10.96 -1.10 -0.82
C LEU A 444 12.24 -0.27 -0.62
N LYS A 445 12.15 1.06 -0.67
CA LYS A 445 13.28 1.98 -0.48
C LYS A 445 13.47 2.42 0.99
N PHE A 446 12.59 2.02 1.90
CA PHE A 446 12.52 2.55 3.28
C PHE A 446 12.79 1.50 4.36
#